data_AF-A0A974XBF3-F1
#
_entry.id   AF-A0A974XBF3-F1
#
_cell.length_a   1.000
_cell.length_b   1.000
_cell.length_c   1.000
_cell.angle_alpha   90.00
_cell.angle_beta   90.00
_cell.angle_gamma   90.00
#
_symmetry.space_group_name_H-M   'P 1'
#
loop_
_entity.id
_entity.type
_entity.pdbx_description
1 polymer ?
#
loop_
_entity_poly.entity_id
_entity_poly.type
_entity_poly.pdbx_seq_one_letter_code
_entity_poly.pdbx_strand_id
1 'polypeptide(L)'
;MHEIEKKLIELGVIDATIEKLDIDEWFENAKIQFFGKKESGLVTCHFLNCFSLNLSHDKSYSKGKNQEGKLDYKYFIQDVGVSEEDEFVTFSISAWPLDGRITCKKIEIKQKN
;
A
#
# COMPACT_ATOMS: atom_id res chain seq x y z
N MET A 1 9.09 8.68 -13.59
CA MET A 1 8.72 8.50 -12.17
C MET A 1 7.74 9.59 -11.83
N HIS A 2 6.54 9.22 -11.38
CA HIS A 2 5.46 10.15 -11.05
C HIS A 2 5.74 10.88 -9.71
N GLU A 3 5.15 12.06 -9.48
CA GLU A 3 5.43 12.86 -8.28
C GLU A 3 5.01 12.15 -6.98
N ILE A 4 3.89 11.41 -7.01
CA ILE A 4 3.43 10.60 -5.87
C ILE A 4 4.43 9.48 -5.57
N GLU A 5 4.91 8.78 -6.60
CA GLU A 5 5.90 7.71 -6.48
C GLU A 5 7.20 8.24 -5.86
N LYS A 6 7.72 9.35 -6.40
CA LYS A 6 8.90 10.02 -5.88
C LYS A 6 8.74 10.42 -4.41
N LYS A 7 7.61 11.01 -4.04
CA LYS A 7 7.31 11.40 -2.66
C LYS A 7 7.30 10.18 -1.73
N LEU A 8 6.72 9.06 -2.14
CA LEU A 8 6.71 7.84 -1.32
C LEU A 8 8.12 7.28 -1.11
N ILE A 9 8.96 7.30 -2.15
CA ILE A 9 10.38 6.90 -2.04
C ILE A 9 11.14 7.82 -1.08
N GLU A 10 10.93 9.13 -1.16
CA GLU A 10 11.53 10.10 -0.25
C GLU A 10 11.14 9.83 1.22
N LEU A 11 9.86 9.47 1.45
CA LEU A 11 9.32 9.07 2.75
C LEU A 11 9.81 7.68 3.23
N GLY A 12 10.53 6.94 2.38
CA GLY A 12 11.07 5.60 2.68
C GLY A 12 10.04 4.51 2.62
N VAL A 13 9.22 4.49 1.56
CA VAL A 13 8.27 3.39 1.31
C VAL A 13 8.98 2.07 1.02
N ILE A 14 10.15 2.07 0.38
CA ILE A 14 10.91 0.86 0.07
C ILE A 14 11.48 0.28 1.37
N ASP A 15 11.35 -1.03 1.53
CA ASP A 15 11.63 -1.82 2.73
C ASP A 15 10.73 -1.49 3.94
N ALA A 16 9.74 -0.59 3.79
CA ALA A 16 8.80 -0.29 4.85
C ALA A 16 7.90 -1.49 5.14
N THR A 17 7.61 -1.70 6.43
CA THR A 17 6.56 -2.64 6.84
C THR A 17 5.19 -2.01 6.63
N ILE A 18 4.30 -2.72 5.93
CA ILE A 18 2.88 -2.39 5.91
C ILE A 18 2.29 -2.75 7.28
N GLU A 19 1.77 -1.73 7.96
CA GLU A 19 1.12 -1.86 9.26
C GLU A 19 -0.36 -2.19 9.12
N LYS A 20 -1.00 -1.59 8.11
CA LYS A 20 -2.43 -1.75 7.90
C LYS A 20 -2.81 -1.58 6.44
N LEU A 21 -3.71 -2.46 5.99
CA LEU A 21 -4.44 -2.30 4.75
C LEU A 21 -5.93 -2.36 5.10
N ASP A 22 -6.64 -1.28 4.80
CA ASP A 22 -8.10 -1.19 4.98
C ASP A 22 -8.74 -1.01 3.60
N ILE A 23 -9.84 -1.70 3.36
CA ILE A 23 -10.72 -1.50 2.21
C ILE A 23 -12.13 -1.37 2.77
N ASP A 24 -12.91 -0.41 2.27
CA ASP A 24 -14.29 -0.24 2.69
C ASP A 24 -15.23 -1.32 2.10
N GLU A 25 -16.49 -1.29 2.53
CA GLU A 25 -17.49 -2.34 2.21
C GLU A 25 -17.77 -2.47 0.70
N TRP A 26 -17.51 -1.41 -0.08
CA TRP A 26 -17.85 -1.35 -1.50
C TRP A 26 -16.62 -1.20 -2.41
N PHE A 27 -15.42 -1.35 -1.86
CA PHE A 27 -14.16 -1.17 -2.57
C PHE A 27 -14.02 0.23 -3.21
N GLU A 28 -14.77 1.21 -2.71
CA GLU A 28 -14.76 2.59 -3.22
C GLU A 28 -13.54 3.35 -2.69
N ASN A 29 -13.04 2.95 -1.51
CA ASN A 29 -11.88 3.55 -0.90
C ASN A 29 -10.98 2.47 -0.29
N ALA A 30 -9.67 2.72 -0.38
CA ALA A 30 -8.66 1.91 0.29
C ALA A 30 -7.67 2.78 1.06
N LYS A 31 -6.99 2.14 2.00
CA LYS A 31 -5.94 2.79 2.78
C LYS A 31 -4.79 1.83 3.01
N ILE A 32 -3.58 2.27 2.73
CA ILE A 32 -2.34 1.56 3.09
C ILE A 32 -1.56 2.41 4.07
N GLN A 33 -1.17 1.82 5.20
CA GLN A 33 -0.32 2.45 6.21
C GLN A 33 1.00 1.71 6.31
N PHE A 34 2.10 2.46 6.37
CA PHE A 34 3.43 1.92 6.58
C PHE A 34 4.26 2.88 7.43
N PHE A 35 5.26 2.35 8.12
CA PHE A 35 6.25 3.18 8.80
C PHE A 35 7.31 3.63 7.80
N GLY A 36 7.39 4.94 7.55
CA GLY A 36 8.42 5.52 6.70
C GLY A 36 9.78 5.59 7.40
N LYS A 37 10.69 6.42 6.89
CA LYS A 37 11.97 6.72 7.56
C LYS A 37 11.72 7.24 8.98
N LYS A 38 12.73 7.12 9.85
CA LYS A 38 12.67 7.49 11.28
C LYS A 38 12.04 8.87 11.56
N GLU A 39 12.23 9.84 10.66
CA GLU A 39 11.71 11.20 10.77
C GLU A 39 10.28 11.39 10.21
N SER A 40 9.81 10.46 9.38
CA SER A 40 8.53 10.54 8.66
C SER A 40 7.35 9.90 9.40
N GLY A 41 7.62 9.11 10.44
CA GLY A 41 6.59 8.46 11.25
C GLY A 41 5.70 7.51 10.47
N LEU A 42 4.42 7.47 10.84
CA LEU A 42 3.41 6.67 10.15
C LEU A 42 2.92 7.41 8.91
N VAL A 43 3.13 6.81 7.74
CA VAL A 43 2.66 7.31 6.45
C VAL A 43 1.37 6.58 6.08
N THR A 44 0.38 7.32 5.61
CA THR A 44 -0.91 6.77 5.17
C THR A 44 -1.24 7.22 3.76
N CYS A 45 -1.38 6.27 2.85
CA CYS A 45 -1.92 6.48 1.51
C CYS A 45 -3.42 6.22 1.55
N HIS A 46 -4.21 7.24 1.22
CA HIS A 46 -5.65 7.13 1.02
C HIS A 46 -5.94 7.08 -0.47
N PHE A 47 -6.62 6.03 -0.91
CA PHE A 47 -7.06 5.83 -2.28
C PHE A 47 -8.57 6.08 -2.30
N LEU A 48 -9.02 7.08 -3.06
CA LEU A 48 -10.39 7.60 -2.98
C LEU A 48 -11.09 7.50 -4.33
N ASN A 49 -12.38 7.12 -4.29
CA ASN A 49 -13.22 6.90 -5.48
C ASN A 49 -12.56 5.93 -6.46
N CYS A 50 -12.38 4.70 -5.99
CA CYS A 50 -11.66 3.67 -6.70
C CYS A 50 -12.52 2.98 -7.74
N PHE A 51 -11.92 2.75 -8.90
CA PHE A 51 -12.51 1.99 -9.98
C PHE A 51 -12.18 0.50 -9.86
N SER A 52 -10.96 0.16 -9.41
CA SER A 52 -10.54 -1.23 -9.25
C SER A 52 -9.49 -1.40 -8.17
N LEU A 53 -9.65 -2.45 -7.35
CA LEU A 53 -8.67 -2.89 -6.35
C LEU A 53 -8.35 -4.37 -6.64
N ASN A 54 -7.12 -4.63 -7.09
CA ASN A 54 -6.65 -5.98 -7.38
C ASN A 54 -5.51 -6.31 -6.43
N LEU A 55 -5.75 -7.19 -5.47
CA LEU A 55 -4.75 -7.64 -4.49
C LEU A 55 -4.62 -9.15 -4.57
N SER A 56 -3.39 -9.66 -4.64
CA SER A 56 -3.11 -11.08 -4.73
C SER A 56 -1.93 -11.46 -3.83
N HIS A 57 -2.09 -12.56 -3.11
CA HIS A 57 -0.96 -13.20 -2.43
C HIS A 57 -0.27 -14.19 -3.35
N ASP A 58 1.04 -14.34 -3.15
CA ASP A 58 1.79 -15.46 -3.70
C ASP A 58 1.13 -16.78 -3.26
N LYS A 59 0.88 -17.67 -4.23
CA LYS A 59 0.15 -18.93 -4.02
C LYS A 59 0.92 -19.95 -3.20
N SER A 60 2.25 -19.88 -3.22
CA SER A 60 3.13 -20.76 -2.45
C SER A 60 3.27 -20.32 -0.99
N TYR A 61 2.76 -19.13 -0.66
CA TYR A 61 2.93 -18.56 0.66
C TYR A 61 2.00 -19.18 1.72
N SER A 62 2.60 -19.72 2.78
CA SER A 62 1.86 -20.28 3.92
C SER A 62 1.37 -19.16 4.86
N LYS A 63 0.05 -18.99 4.95
CA LYS A 63 -0.61 -17.99 5.81
C LYS A 63 -0.67 -18.44 7.28
N GLY A 64 0.50 -18.71 7.86
CA GLY A 64 0.64 -19.11 9.26
C GLY A 64 0.18 -18.00 10.21
N LYS A 65 -0.54 -18.41 11.26
CA LYS A 65 -0.84 -17.56 12.41
C LYS A 65 -0.13 -18.10 13.64
N ASN A 66 0.36 -17.20 14.50
CA ASN A 66 0.91 -17.58 15.79
C ASN A 66 -0.22 -18.04 16.75
N GLN A 67 0.15 -18.44 17.97
CA GLN A 67 -0.80 -18.94 18.97
C GLN A 67 -1.87 -17.91 19.39
N GLU A 68 -1.63 -16.62 19.15
CA GLU A 68 -2.57 -15.52 19.41
C GLU A 68 -3.47 -15.22 18.20
N GLY A 69 -3.36 -15.98 17.12
CA GLY A 69 -4.11 -15.76 15.88
C GLY A 69 -3.60 -14.59 15.03
N LYS A 70 -2.44 -14.00 15.38
CA LYS A 70 -1.78 -12.94 14.60
C LYS A 70 -0.97 -13.57 13.47
N LEU A 71 -0.85 -12.87 12.35
CA LEU A 71 0.07 -13.27 11.28
C LEU A 71 1.49 -13.31 11.84
N ASP A 72 2.22 -14.37 11.53
CA ASP A 72 3.59 -14.57 12.03
C ASP A 72 4.65 -13.85 11.16
N TYR A 73 4.21 -12.87 10.37
CA TYR A 73 5.04 -12.21 9.37
C TYR A 73 4.53 -10.80 9.08
N LYS A 74 5.43 -10.01 8.49
CA LYS A 74 5.22 -8.63 8.08
C LYS A 74 5.30 -8.55 6.56
N TYR A 75 4.49 -7.68 5.96
CA TYR A 75 4.59 -7.37 4.55
C TYR A 75 5.61 -6.25 4.37
N PHE A 76 6.68 -6.52 3.64
CA PHE A 76 7.73 -5.54 3.34
C PHE A 76 7.58 -5.06 1.92
N ILE A 77 7.47 -3.76 1.73
CA ILE A 77 7.32 -3.17 0.40
C ILE A 77 8.66 -3.25 -0.33
N GLN A 78 8.67 -3.94 -1.46
CA GLN A 78 9.85 -4.12 -2.30
C GLN A 78 9.87 -3.11 -3.43
N ASP A 79 8.70 -2.76 -3.96
CA ASP A 79 8.56 -1.80 -5.05
C ASP A 79 7.20 -1.11 -5.04
N VAL A 80 7.15 0.11 -5.58
CA VAL A 80 5.92 0.86 -5.84
C VAL A 80 6.01 1.57 -7.19
N GLY A 81 4.89 1.66 -7.89
CA GLY A 81 4.79 2.41 -9.13
C GLY A 81 3.52 3.23 -9.17
N VAL A 82 3.57 4.43 -9.77
CA VAL A 82 2.38 5.24 -10.01
C VAL A 82 2.30 5.66 -11.46
N SER A 83 1.15 5.42 -12.08
CA SER A 83 0.83 5.86 -13.44
C SER A 83 -0.50 6.59 -13.47
N GLU A 84 -0.66 7.48 -14.44
CA GLU A 84 -1.92 8.20 -14.67
C GLU A 84 -2.42 7.87 -16.08
N GLU A 85 -3.73 7.61 -16.20
CA GLU A 85 -4.43 7.41 -17.46
C GLU A 85 -5.80 8.10 -17.34
N ASP A 86 -6.04 9.07 -18.22
CA ASP A 86 -7.22 9.95 -18.18
C ASP A 86 -7.44 10.62 -16.81
N GLU A 87 -8.56 10.33 -16.15
CA GLU A 87 -8.91 10.87 -14.83
C GLU A 87 -8.51 9.95 -13.66
N PHE A 88 -7.81 8.86 -13.94
CA PHE A 88 -7.47 7.83 -12.96
C PHE A 88 -5.96 7.79 -12.68
N VAL A 89 -5.66 7.52 -11.41
CA VAL A 89 -4.32 7.26 -10.92
C VAL A 89 -4.24 5.80 -10.49
N THR A 90 -3.31 5.05 -11.07
CA THR A 90 -3.04 3.66 -10.74
C THR A 90 -1.77 3.58 -9.89
N PHE A 91 -1.93 3.03 -8.68
CA PHE A 91 -0.86 2.67 -7.77
C PHE A 91 -0.61 1.17 -7.84
N SER A 92 0.62 0.77 -8.14
CA SER A 92 1.08 -0.61 -8.08
C SER A 92 2.01 -0.79 -6.89
N ILE A 93 1.91 -1.92 -6.20
CA ILE A 93 2.74 -2.25 -5.04
C ILE A 93 3.14 -3.71 -5.11
N SER A 94 4.44 -3.96 -4.92
CA SER A 94 5.02 -5.28 -4.67
C SER A 94 5.48 -5.30 -3.23
N ALA A 95 4.87 -6.13 -2.39
CA ALA A 95 5.19 -6.24 -0.98
C ALA A 95 5.10 -7.68 -0.50
N TRP A 96 6.20 -8.45 -0.55
CA TRP A 96 6.19 -9.89 -0.26
C TRP A 96 5.38 -10.25 1.00
N PRO A 97 4.41 -11.19 0.93
CA PRO A 97 3.99 -12.01 -0.23
C PRO A 97 2.76 -11.45 -0.99
N LEU A 98 2.54 -10.15 -1.01
CA LEU A 98 1.39 -9.46 -1.59
C LEU A 98 1.82 -8.63 -2.81
N ASP A 99 1.09 -8.78 -3.91
CA ASP A 99 1.11 -7.85 -5.04
C ASP A 99 -0.23 -7.13 -5.13
N GLY A 100 -0.20 -5.86 -5.55
CA GLY A 100 -1.38 -5.03 -5.61
C GLY A 100 -1.38 -4.02 -6.74
N ARG A 101 -2.57 -3.76 -7.27
CA ARG A 101 -2.86 -2.64 -8.18
C ARG A 101 -4.17 -1.98 -7.79
N ILE A 102 -4.11 -0.69 -7.49
CA ILE A 102 -5.23 0.13 -7.01
C ILE A 102 -5.40 1.31 -7.98
N THR A 103 -6.55 1.40 -8.65
CA THR A 103 -6.86 2.45 -9.63
C THR A 103 -8.00 3.30 -9.09
N CYS A 104 -7.76 4.59 -8.87
CA CYS A 104 -8.73 5.51 -8.27
C CYS A 104 -8.62 6.91 -8.83
N LYS A 105 -9.65 7.75 -8.63
CA LYS A 105 -9.61 9.15 -9.09
C LYS A 105 -8.61 10.00 -8.30
N LYS A 106 -8.27 9.60 -7.07
CA LYS A 106 -7.38 10.38 -6.21
C LYS A 106 -6.58 9.51 -5.25
N ILE A 107 -5.32 9.90 -5.04
CA ILE A 107 -4.46 9.36 -3.98
C ILE A 107 -4.01 10.53 -3.08
N GLU A 108 -4.22 10.41 -1.78
CA GLU A 108 -3.72 11.37 -0.78
C GLU A 108 -2.68 10.72 0.12
N ILE A 109 -1.56 11.40 0.35
CA ILE A 109 -0.52 10.97 1.29
C ILE A 109 -0.59 11.85 2.54
N LYS A 110 -0.79 11.22 3.70
CA LYS A 110 -0.79 11.87 5.02
C LYS A 110 0.32 11.30 5.90
N GLN A 111 0.88 12.15 6.75
CA GLN A 111 1.92 11.78 7.73
C GLN A 111 1.42 12.08 9.12
N LYS A 112 1.69 11.19 10.07
CA LYS A 112 1.47 11.44 11.49
C LYS A 112 2.78 11.20 12.22
N ASN A 113 3.32 12.29 12.76
CA ASN A 113 4.46 12.30 13.67
C ASN A 113 4.00 12.09 15.11
#